data_AF-B6VNC7-F1
#
_entry.id   AF-B6VNC7-F1
#
_cell.length_a   1.000
_cell.length_b   1.000
_cell.length_c   1.000
_cell.angle_alpha   90.00
_cell.angle_beta   90.00
_cell.angle_gamma   90.00
#
_symmetry.space_group_name_H-M   'P 1'
#
loop_
_entity.id
_entity.type
_entity.pdbx_description
1 polymer ?
#
loop_
_entity_poly.entity_id
_entity_poly.type
_entity_poly.pdbx_seq_one_letter_code
_entity_poly.pdbx_strand_id
1 'polypeptide(L)'
;MLKNIIRQGDKTSHGGSVLSGDECFQVLGKGVARVNDPVSCPKCGGHQTIVEGTSTTVGTNQQGVALEGMKTSCGAVLIASQTLCQIKIM
;
A
#
# COMPACT_ATOMS: atom_id res chain seq x y z
N MET A 1 -0.07 -17.69 -1.43
CA MET A 1 -1.24 -17.19 -2.22
C MET A 1 -0.83 -15.94 -3.00
N LEU A 2 -1.53 -15.58 -4.08
CA LEU A 2 -1.28 -14.33 -4.81
C LEU A 2 -1.96 -13.17 -4.09
N LYS A 3 -1.27 -12.02 -4.02
CA LYS A 3 -1.83 -10.78 -3.47
C LYS A 3 -1.58 -9.61 -4.40
N ASN A 4 -2.59 -8.76 -4.57
CA ASN A 4 -2.52 -7.57 -5.41
C ASN A 4 -1.60 -6.51 -4.78
N ILE A 5 -0.80 -5.86 -5.62
CA ILE A 5 0.04 -4.72 -5.20
C ILE A 5 -0.84 -3.50 -4.95
N ILE A 6 -0.61 -2.85 -3.80
CA ILE A 6 -1.21 -1.57 -3.43
C ILE A 6 -0.43 -0.43 -4.05
N ARG A 7 -1.15 0.59 -4.49
CA ARG A 7 -0.60 1.77 -5.17
C ARG A 7 -1.20 3.05 -4.60
N GLN A 8 -0.60 4.17 -4.96
CA GLN A 8 -1.18 5.48 -4.69
C GLN A 8 -2.65 5.54 -5.12
N GLY A 9 -3.50 6.08 -4.24
CA GLY A 9 -4.93 6.24 -4.46
C GLY A 9 -5.79 5.00 -4.18
N ASP A 10 -5.20 3.84 -3.93
CA ASP A 10 -5.93 2.66 -3.46
C ASP A 10 -6.57 2.93 -2.10
N LYS A 11 -7.69 2.23 -1.82
CA LYS A 11 -8.58 2.55 -0.70
C LYS A 11 -8.22 1.76 0.56
N THR A 12 -8.78 2.20 1.69
CA THR A 12 -8.73 1.45 2.94
C THR A 12 -10.11 1.07 3.43
N SER A 13 -10.20 0.05 4.28
CA SER A 13 -11.45 -0.37 4.93
C SER A 13 -12.09 0.70 5.83
N HIS A 14 -11.33 1.75 6.18
CA HIS A 14 -11.83 2.91 6.90
C HIS A 14 -12.37 4.01 5.99
N GLY A 15 -12.37 3.81 4.67
CA GLY A 15 -12.85 4.78 3.66
C GLY A 15 -11.78 5.79 3.22
N GLY A 16 -10.55 5.64 3.69
CA GLY A 16 -9.42 6.48 3.32
C GLY A 16 -8.71 6.02 2.05
N SER A 17 -7.55 6.60 1.78
CA SER A 17 -6.72 6.21 0.62
C SER A 17 -5.23 6.41 0.84
N VAL A 18 -4.44 5.60 0.15
CA VAL A 18 -2.98 5.78 0.07
C VAL A 18 -2.65 7.08 -0.66
N LEU A 19 -1.76 7.89 -0.08
CA LEU A 19 -1.48 9.25 -0.55
C LEU A 19 -0.20 9.36 -1.38
N SER A 20 0.81 8.53 -1.13
CA SER A 20 1.99 8.42 -1.99
C SER A 20 2.41 6.97 -2.22
N GLY A 21 3.29 6.79 -3.19
CA GLY A 21 4.00 5.56 -3.47
C GLY A 21 5.36 5.88 -4.10
N ASP A 22 6.08 4.86 -4.52
CA ASP A 22 7.37 5.00 -5.21
C ASP A 22 7.16 5.50 -6.65
N GLU A 23 7.63 6.70 -6.96
CA GLU A 23 7.52 7.27 -8.31
C GLU A 23 8.44 6.59 -9.33
N CYS A 24 9.54 5.98 -8.89
CA CYS A 24 10.45 5.22 -9.75
C CYS A 24 9.94 3.80 -10.02
N PHE A 25 9.06 3.28 -9.16
CA PHE A 25 8.43 1.97 -9.33
C PHE A 25 6.91 2.10 -9.41
N GLN A 26 6.42 2.21 -10.64
CA GLN A 26 5.00 2.41 -10.91
C GLN A 26 4.33 1.16 -11.48
N VAL A 27 3.07 0.98 -11.11
CA VAL A 27 2.17 -0.04 -11.69
C VAL A 27 0.94 0.64 -12.26
N LEU A 28 0.73 0.49 -13.56
CA LEU A 28 -0.33 1.16 -14.34
C LEU A 28 -0.33 2.69 -14.10
N GLY A 29 0.85 3.32 -14.16
CA GLY A 29 1.03 4.76 -14.02
C GLY A 29 0.80 5.32 -12.61
N LYS A 30 0.76 4.47 -11.58
CA LYS A 30 0.66 4.91 -10.18
C LYS A 30 1.81 4.32 -9.36
N GLY A 31 2.39 5.14 -8.48
CA GLY A 31 3.48 4.71 -7.62
C GLY A 31 3.06 3.55 -6.71
N VAL A 32 3.90 2.52 -6.60
CA VAL A 32 3.67 1.38 -5.72
C VAL A 32 3.79 1.80 -4.27
N ALA A 33 2.82 1.44 -3.45
CA ALA A 33 2.81 1.78 -2.03
C ALA A 33 3.77 0.85 -1.26
N ARG A 34 4.45 1.41 -0.27
CA ARG A 34 5.45 0.75 0.56
C ARG A 34 5.17 1.01 2.04
N VAL A 35 5.89 0.29 2.90
CA VAL A 35 5.89 0.58 4.35
C VAL A 35 6.31 2.03 4.58
N ASN A 36 5.63 2.70 5.51
CA ASN A 36 5.72 4.12 5.86
C ASN A 36 5.09 5.11 4.87
N ASP A 37 4.54 4.67 3.73
CA ASP A 37 3.81 5.59 2.87
C ASP A 37 2.55 6.12 3.59
N PRO A 38 2.24 7.42 3.42
CA PRO A 38 1.11 8.07 4.08
C PRO A 38 -0.23 7.61 3.52
N VAL A 39 -1.22 7.54 4.41
CA VAL A 39 -2.60 7.13 4.12
C VAL A 39 -3.56 8.06 4.83
N SER A 40 -4.56 8.59 4.14
CA SER A 40 -5.64 9.34 4.79
C SER A 40 -6.56 8.38 5.55
N CYS A 41 -7.08 8.80 6.71
CA CYS A 41 -8.08 8.02 7.43
C CYS A 41 -9.24 8.92 7.90
N PRO A 42 -10.42 8.87 7.26
CA PRO A 42 -11.55 9.71 7.67
C PRO A 42 -12.15 9.30 9.02
N LYS A 43 -11.97 8.04 9.46
CA LYS A 43 -12.43 7.57 10.78
C LYS A 43 -11.58 8.06 11.95
N CYS A 44 -10.27 8.17 11.76
CA CYS A 44 -9.34 8.61 12.80
C CYS A 44 -9.05 10.12 12.72
N GLY A 45 -9.29 10.73 11.55
CA GLY A 45 -8.75 12.04 11.20
C GLY A 45 -7.28 11.95 10.81
N GLY A 46 -6.82 12.91 9.99
CA GLY A 46 -5.41 13.08 9.65
C GLY A 46 -4.81 11.97 8.78
N HIS A 47 -3.49 11.80 8.94
CA HIS A 47 -2.66 10.90 8.16
C HIS A 47 -2.10 9.77 9.03
N GLN A 48 -2.26 8.55 8.53
CA GLN A 48 -1.69 7.33 9.06
C GLN A 48 -0.60 6.83 8.11
N THR A 49 0.05 5.73 8.45
CA THR A 49 1.09 5.13 7.62
C THR A 49 0.82 3.66 7.40
N ILE A 50 1.32 3.11 6.29
CA ILE A 50 1.35 1.67 6.08
C ILE A 50 2.40 1.05 7.01
N VAL A 51 2.04 0.01 7.76
CA VAL A 51 2.94 -0.63 8.74
C VAL A 51 3.30 -2.07 8.41
N GLU A 52 2.60 -2.67 7.44
CA GLU A 52 2.86 -4.02 6.95
C GLU A 52 3.30 -3.98 5.49
N GLY A 53 4.27 -4.82 5.14
CA GLY A 53 4.84 -4.93 3.80
C GLY A 53 5.51 -6.28 3.58
N THR A 54 5.93 -6.56 2.34
CA THR A 54 6.70 -7.75 2.01
C THR A 54 8.10 -7.72 2.66
N SER A 55 8.66 -8.90 2.90
CA SER A 55 10.07 -9.04 3.30
C SER A 55 11.03 -8.64 2.18
N THR A 56 10.62 -8.83 0.93
CA THR A 56 11.34 -8.29 -0.23
C THR A 56 11.18 -6.78 -0.25
N THR A 57 12.31 -6.09 -0.21
CA THR A 57 12.37 -4.64 -0.29
C THR A 57 12.55 -4.20 -1.74
N VAL A 58 11.95 -3.07 -2.10
CA VAL A 58 12.07 -2.47 -3.43
C VAL A 58 12.42 -0.99 -3.35
N GLY A 59 12.95 -0.47 -4.46
CA GLY A 59 13.35 0.93 -4.58
C GLY A 59 14.63 1.26 -3.79
N THR A 60 14.98 2.54 -3.78
CA THR A 60 16.22 3.06 -3.17
C THR A 60 16.22 3.03 -1.65
N ASN A 61 15.03 3.03 -1.03
CA ASN A 61 14.86 3.13 0.43
C ASN A 61 14.72 1.77 1.13
N GLN A 62 14.87 0.67 0.41
CA GLN A 62 14.72 -0.69 0.93
C GLN A 62 13.43 -0.89 1.77
N GLN A 63 12.29 -0.42 1.27
CA GLN A 63 11.01 -0.61 1.95
C GLN A 63 10.24 -1.77 1.32
N GLY A 64 9.53 -2.53 2.18
CA GLY A 64 8.66 -3.61 1.74
C GLY A 64 7.46 -3.07 0.95
N VAL A 65 7.05 -3.79 -0.11
CA VAL A 65 5.87 -3.47 -0.90
C VAL A 65 4.61 -3.75 -0.07
N ALA A 66 3.67 -2.81 -0.09
CA ALA A 66 2.37 -3.00 0.53
C ALA A 66 1.45 -3.81 -0.40
N LEU A 67 0.79 -4.82 0.16
CA LEU A 67 -0.10 -5.74 -0.57
C LEU A 67 -1.51 -5.70 0.00
N GLU A 68 -2.47 -6.14 -0.80
CA GLU A 68 -3.87 -6.20 -0.36
C GLU A 68 -4.06 -7.00 0.94
N GLY A 69 -4.90 -6.47 1.82
CA GLY A 69 -5.13 -7.07 3.13
C GLY A 69 -4.11 -6.68 4.20
N MET A 70 -3.03 -5.98 3.84
CA MET A 70 -2.07 -5.45 4.82
C MET A 70 -2.62 -4.22 5.55
N LYS A 71 -2.05 -3.92 6.71
CA LYS A 71 -2.58 -2.91 7.64
C LYS A 71 -1.81 -1.59 7.64
N THR A 72 -2.54 -0.55 8.03
CA THR A 72 -2.02 0.76 8.41
C THR A 72 -1.86 0.87 9.92
N SER A 73 -1.20 1.94 10.39
CA SER A 73 -0.95 2.21 11.81
C SER A 73 -2.22 2.36 12.66
N CYS A 74 -3.36 2.72 12.06
CA CYS A 74 -4.66 2.74 12.75
C CYS A 74 -5.44 1.42 12.65
N GLY A 75 -4.85 0.39 12.05
CA GLY A 75 -5.50 -0.92 11.83
C GLY A 75 -6.41 -1.00 10.62
N ALA A 76 -6.50 0.06 9.78
CA ALA A 76 -7.25 -0.03 8.53
C ALA A 76 -6.57 -0.99 7.55
N VAL A 77 -7.37 -1.68 6.74
CA VAL A 77 -6.90 -2.69 5.78
C VAL A 77 -6.81 -2.06 4.39
N LEU A 78 -5.72 -2.31 3.67
CA LEU A 78 -5.50 -1.83 2.31
C LEU A 78 -6.28 -2.66 1.29
N ILE A 79 -6.92 -1.99 0.33
CA ILE A 79 -7.81 -2.57 -0.69
C ILE A 79 -7.32 -2.12 -2.07
N ALA A 80 -6.86 -3.07 -2.88
CA ALA A 80 -6.35 -2.77 -4.22
C ALA A 80 -7.50 -2.42 -5.18
N SER A 81 -7.30 -1.42 -6.04
CA SER A 81 -8.23 -1.11 -7.14
C SER A 81 -7.99 -1.95 -8.40
N GLN A 82 -7.04 -2.89 -8.36
CA GLN A 82 -6.56 -3.64 -9.52
C GLN A 82 -6.25 -5.10 -9.17
N THR A 83 -6.39 -5.99 -10.15
CA THR A 83 -6.06 -7.42 -10.04
C THR A 83 -5.05 -7.92 -11.07
N LEU A 84 -4.40 -7.01 -11.79
CA LEU A 84 -3.49 -7.29 -12.90
C LEU A 84 -2.04 -7.55 -12.45
N CYS A 85 -1.61 -6.93 -11.35
CA CYS A 85 -0.24 -7.01 -10.85
C CYS A 85 -0.25 -7.59 -9.42
N GLN A 86 0.28 -8.81 -9.30
CA GLN A 86 0.22 -9.63 -8.10
C GLN A 86 1.60 -10.19 -7.75
N ILE A 87 1.86 -10.32 -6.44
CA ILE A 87 3.04 -11.00 -5.91
C ILE A 87 2.58 -12.32 -5.29
N LYS A 88 3.32 -13.40 -5.57
CA LYS A 88 3.14 -14.67 -4.88
C LYS A 88 3.85 -14.60 -3.53
N ILE A 89 3.08 -14.65 -2.45
CA ILE A 89 3.62 -14.81 -1.10
C ILE A 89 3.72 -16.31 -0.80
N MET A 90 4.89 -16.73 -0.29
CA MET A 90 5.19 -18.10 0.14
C MET A 90 4.34 -18.50 1.34
#